data_AF-A0A8U0S9N4-F1
#
_entry.id   AF-A0A8U0S9N4-F1
#
_cell.length_a   1.000
_cell.length_b   1.000
_cell.length_c   1.000
_cell.angle_alpha   90.00
_cell.angle_beta   90.00
_cell.angle_gamma   90.00
#
_symmetry.space_group_name_H-M   'P 1'
#
loop_
_entity.id
_entity.type
_entity.pdbx_description
1 polymer ?
#
loop_
_entity_poly.entity_id
_entity_poly.type
_entity_poly.pdbx_seq_one_letter_code
_entity_poly.pdbx_strand_id
1 'polypeptide(L)'
;MLRSCVSLLRTPGVLCVPLGGASPLARDSWPLRSYSSEVAHRDHSLPNPSWSKDMRLIFDQFMKKSEDGSWKRLPSYKFISSKRLEEVKIFFPDSKPVKEEPLSQARLFPRSLEEGLGFEYAMFHNQVENRTVCILQGGPYLQGIPGFLHGGAIATMIDSTVGMCAVLTGGAVMTANLNINFRRLICKTGS
;
A
#
# COMPACT_ATOMS: atom_id res chain seq x y z
N MET A 1 -1.15 57.38 -22.89
CA MET A 1 -1.63 57.95 -21.61
C MET A 1 -0.78 57.33 -20.51
N LEU A 2 0.31 58.00 -20.09
CA LEU A 2 0.37 58.85 -18.89
C LEU A 2 -0.05 58.04 -17.65
N ARG A 3 0.84 57.59 -16.76
CA ARG A 3 1.77 58.29 -15.84
C ARG A 3 2.42 57.18 -14.97
N SER A 4 3.56 57.27 -14.30
CA SER A 4 4.58 58.30 -14.07
C SER A 4 5.69 57.64 -13.22
N CYS A 5 6.95 58.00 -13.52
CA CYS A 5 8.15 58.20 -12.68
C CYS A 5 8.19 57.61 -11.25
N VAL A 6 9.14 56.73 -10.91
CA VAL A 6 10.61 56.92 -10.68
C VAL A 6 10.96 57.53 -9.30
N SER A 7 11.57 56.65 -8.49
CA SER A 7 12.66 56.82 -7.52
C SER A 7 12.56 57.84 -6.36
N LEU A 8 12.94 57.41 -5.15
CA LEU A 8 14.30 57.65 -4.61
C LEU A 8 14.46 57.09 -3.19
N LEU A 9 15.67 56.58 -2.96
CA LEU A 9 16.27 56.20 -1.69
C LEU A 9 16.30 57.35 -0.67
N ARG A 10 16.18 57.04 0.62
CA ARG A 10 17.10 57.47 1.70
C ARG A 10 16.69 56.91 3.07
N THR A 11 17.57 56.11 3.66
CA THR A 11 17.84 56.07 5.12
C THR A 11 18.49 57.40 5.55
N PRO A 12 18.47 57.87 6.82
CA PRO A 12 18.79 57.08 8.01
C PRO A 12 18.09 57.46 9.34
N GLY A 13 18.25 56.57 10.33
CA GLY A 13 18.79 56.97 11.63
C GLY A 13 17.84 57.29 12.79
N VAL A 14 17.97 56.45 13.82
CA VAL A 14 18.20 56.84 15.23
C VAL A 14 17.00 57.14 16.14
N LEU A 15 16.85 56.23 17.13
CA LEU A 15 16.45 56.36 18.54
C LEU A 15 15.19 57.16 18.91
N CYS A 16 14.21 56.47 19.52
CA CYS A 16 13.99 56.48 20.97
C CYS A 16 12.68 55.75 21.32
N VAL A 17 12.77 54.79 22.25
CA VAL A 17 11.64 54.20 22.98
C VAL A 17 11.19 55.18 24.05
N PRO A 18 9.87 55.27 24.34
CA PRO A 18 9.50 55.17 25.75
C PRO A 18 8.53 54.01 26.04
N LEU A 19 8.86 53.37 27.16
CA LEU A 19 8.12 52.38 27.92
C LEU A 19 6.79 52.97 28.42
N GLY A 20 5.68 52.22 28.33
CA GLY A 20 4.51 52.48 29.15
C GLY A 20 3.18 52.00 28.60
N GLY A 21 2.68 50.88 29.13
CA GLY A 21 1.25 50.76 29.42
C GLY A 21 0.48 49.64 28.71
N ALA A 22 0.10 48.65 29.52
CA ALA A 22 -1.10 47.82 29.44
C ALA A 22 -1.19 46.69 28.39
N SER A 23 -1.00 45.46 28.88
CA SER A 23 -1.60 44.25 28.30
C SER A 23 -3.13 44.31 28.36
N PRO A 24 -3.81 43.67 27.40
CA PRO A 24 -4.89 42.76 27.77
C PRO A 24 -4.64 41.34 27.25
N LEU A 25 -4.92 40.39 28.16
CA LEU A 25 -5.05 38.96 27.94
C LEU A 25 -5.87 38.62 26.68
N ALA A 26 -5.34 37.73 25.85
CA ALA A 26 -6.15 37.03 24.85
C ALA A 26 -5.63 35.59 24.66
N ARG A 27 -6.43 34.67 25.20
CA ARG A 27 -6.62 33.26 24.83
C ARG A 27 -5.40 32.35 24.86
N ASP A 28 -5.44 31.49 25.88
CA ASP A 28 -4.81 30.18 25.93
C ASP A 28 -4.91 29.48 24.57
N SER A 29 -3.77 29.44 23.88
CA SER A 29 -3.59 28.58 22.72
C SER A 29 -3.43 27.17 23.23
N TRP A 30 -4.53 26.43 23.27
CA TRP A 30 -4.50 24.98 23.42
C TRP A 30 -3.61 24.45 22.28
N PRO A 31 -2.58 23.64 22.56
CA PRO A 31 -1.81 23.06 21.49
C PRO A 31 -2.77 22.17 20.70
N LEU A 32 -3.04 22.59 19.46
CA LEU A 32 -3.70 21.79 18.45
C LEU A 32 -2.86 20.53 18.32
N ARG A 33 -3.26 19.49 19.05
CA ARG A 33 -2.67 18.16 18.98
C ARG A 33 -2.85 17.74 17.53
N SER A 34 -1.79 17.90 16.75
CA SER A 34 -1.68 17.35 15.41
C SER A 34 -1.92 15.85 15.56
N TYR A 35 -3.16 15.42 15.34
CA TYR A 35 -3.46 14.05 15.01
C TYR A 35 -2.81 13.83 13.64
N SER A 36 -1.51 13.54 13.65
CA SER A 36 -0.92 12.76 12.59
C SER A 36 -1.65 11.43 12.64
N SER A 37 -2.74 11.30 11.87
CA SER A 37 -3.27 9.98 11.59
C SER A 37 -2.21 9.30 10.74
N GLU A 38 -1.21 8.74 11.40
CA GLU A 38 -0.42 7.70 10.78
C GLU A 38 -1.44 6.63 10.42
N VAL A 39 -1.85 6.60 9.16
CA VAL A 39 -2.65 5.51 8.59
C VAL A 39 -1.77 4.30 8.78
N ALA A 40 -1.99 3.58 9.89
CA ALA A 40 -1.16 2.46 10.28
C ALA A 40 -1.06 1.54 9.06
N HIS A 41 0.17 1.28 8.61
CA HIS A 41 0.45 0.30 7.57
C HIS A 41 0.04 -1.08 8.08
N ARG A 42 -1.26 -1.36 8.05
CA ARG A 42 -1.86 -2.61 8.53
C ARG A 42 -1.50 -3.71 7.55
N ASP A 43 -0.83 -4.73 8.04
CA ASP A 43 -0.55 -5.94 7.28
C ASP A 43 -1.85 -6.76 7.14
N HIS A 44 -2.34 -6.86 5.91
CA HIS A 44 -3.52 -7.61 5.52
C HIS A 44 -3.22 -9.08 5.19
N SER A 45 -1.95 -9.52 5.30
CA SER A 45 -1.54 -10.93 5.14
C SER A 45 -1.51 -11.70 6.46
N LEU A 46 -2.24 -11.23 7.46
CA LEU A 46 -2.42 -11.89 8.76
C LEU A 46 -3.84 -12.45 8.88
N PRO A 47 -4.04 -13.55 9.64
CA PRO A 47 -5.35 -14.12 9.85
C PRO A 47 -6.35 -13.10 10.39
N ASN A 48 -7.55 -13.09 9.81
CA ASN A 48 -8.67 -12.26 10.24
C ASN A 48 -9.95 -13.13 10.31
N PRO A 49 -11.04 -12.69 10.98
CA PRO A 49 -12.25 -13.50 11.14
C PRO A 49 -12.81 -14.17 9.88
N SER A 50 -12.62 -13.59 8.69
CA SER A 50 -13.11 -14.16 7.43
C SER A 50 -12.36 -15.39 6.92
N TRP A 51 -11.14 -15.66 7.42
CA TRP A 51 -10.34 -16.81 6.97
C TRP A 51 -10.98 -18.13 7.41
N SER A 52 -11.17 -19.03 6.45
CA SER A 52 -11.62 -20.41 6.67
C SER A 52 -10.62 -21.20 7.51
N LYS A 53 -11.10 -22.31 8.07
CA LYS A 53 -10.26 -23.24 8.84
C LYS A 53 -9.09 -23.77 7.99
N ASP A 54 -9.35 -24.09 6.73
CA ASP A 54 -8.33 -24.61 5.82
C ASP A 54 -7.27 -23.56 5.49
N MET A 55 -7.68 -22.32 5.23
CA MET A 55 -6.73 -21.22 4.97
C MET A 55 -5.82 -20.98 6.19
N ARG A 56 -6.39 -20.98 7.41
CA ARG A 56 -5.63 -20.83 8.65
C ARG A 56 -4.67 -22.00 8.86
N LEU A 57 -5.14 -23.23 8.65
CA LEU A 57 -4.32 -24.43 8.78
C LEU A 57 -3.10 -24.39 7.86
N ILE A 58 -3.29 -24.04 6.59
CA ILE A 58 -2.17 -23.93 5.63
C ILE A 58 -1.25 -22.77 6.03
N PHE A 59 -1.80 -21.64 6.49
CA PHE A 59 -1.00 -20.53 6.99
C PHE A 59 -0.10 -20.95 8.17
N ASP A 60 -0.66 -21.64 9.16
CA ASP A 60 0.09 -22.11 10.33
C ASP A 60 1.18 -23.11 9.94
N GLN A 61 0.92 -23.99 8.97
CA GLN A 61 1.94 -24.89 8.40
C GLN A 61 3.11 -24.10 7.79
N PHE A 62 2.84 -23.04 7.03
CA PHE A 62 3.89 -22.20 6.45
C PHE A 62 4.61 -21.32 7.47
N MET A 63 3.91 -20.86 8.52
CA MET A 63 4.52 -20.17 9.66
C MET A 63 5.52 -21.10 10.36
N LYS A 64 5.15 -22.36 10.62
CA LYS A 64 6.06 -23.36 11.17
C LYS A 64 7.27 -23.60 10.27
N LYS A 65 7.06 -23.68 8.95
CA LYS A 65 8.17 -23.77 7.96
C LYS A 65 9.06 -22.53 7.92
N SER A 66 8.64 -21.43 8.51
CA SER A 66 9.41 -20.18 8.58
C SER A 66 10.25 -20.07 9.85
N GLU A 67 10.12 -21.01 10.80
CA GLU A 67 10.86 -21.00 12.08
C GLU A 67 12.37 -21.18 11.89
N ASP A 68 12.78 -21.96 10.88
CA ASP A 68 14.18 -22.18 10.51
C ASP A 68 14.77 -21.06 9.62
N GLY A 69 13.95 -20.06 9.27
CA GLY A 69 14.32 -18.95 8.39
C GLY A 69 14.40 -19.30 6.89
N SER A 70 14.14 -20.56 6.49
CA SER A 70 14.15 -20.97 5.08
C SER A 70 12.98 -20.37 4.29
N TRP A 71 11.85 -20.16 4.97
CA TRP A 71 10.69 -19.43 4.47
C TRP A 71 10.52 -18.10 5.18
N LYS A 72 10.11 -17.08 4.43
CA LYS A 72 9.79 -15.76 4.96
C LYS A 72 8.38 -15.36 4.53
N ARG A 73 7.53 -15.05 5.50
CA ARG A 73 6.22 -14.44 5.25
C ARG A 73 6.38 -13.03 4.71
N LEU A 74 5.61 -12.71 3.67
CA LEU A 74 5.59 -11.39 3.06
C LEU A 74 4.40 -10.57 3.59
N PRO A 75 4.62 -9.37 4.14
CA PRO A 75 3.53 -8.48 4.50
C PRO A 75 2.85 -7.91 3.26
N SER A 76 1.57 -7.55 3.37
CA SER A 76 0.83 -6.89 2.29
C SER A 76 -0.06 -5.78 2.83
N TYR A 77 0.03 -4.61 2.20
CA TYR A 77 -0.65 -3.39 2.64
C TYR A 77 -1.65 -2.93 1.58
N LYS A 78 -2.61 -2.08 1.96
CA LYS A 78 -3.54 -1.47 0.97
C LYS A 78 -2.84 -0.52 0.00
N PHE A 79 -1.79 0.14 0.46
CA PHE A 79 -1.06 1.16 -0.28
C PHE A 79 0.36 0.68 -0.56
N ILE A 80 0.91 1.11 -1.70
CA ILE A 80 2.34 0.93 -2.00
C ILE A 80 3.13 1.83 -1.05
N SER A 81 4.17 1.30 -0.41
CA SER A 81 5.03 2.10 0.48
C SER A 81 5.81 3.15 -0.31
N SER A 82 6.11 4.28 0.31
CA SER A 82 6.94 5.35 -0.28
C SER A 82 8.27 4.79 -0.80
N LYS A 83 8.94 3.93 -0.02
CA LYS A 83 10.19 3.26 -0.44
C LYS A 83 10.04 2.49 -1.75
N ARG A 84 8.98 1.70 -1.90
CA ARG A 84 8.74 0.92 -3.13
C ARG A 84 8.37 1.82 -4.31
N LEU A 85 7.69 2.93 -4.04
CA LEU A 85 7.36 3.92 -5.06
C LEU A 85 8.62 4.62 -5.59
N GLU A 86 9.57 4.96 -4.72
CA GLU A 86 10.85 5.54 -5.14
C GLU A 86 11.68 4.55 -5.98
N GLU A 87 11.73 3.27 -5.59
CA GLU A 87 12.35 2.23 -6.42
C GLU A 87 11.71 2.17 -7.81
N VAL A 88 10.37 2.13 -7.90
CA VAL A 88 9.65 2.12 -9.18
C VAL A 88 9.96 3.37 -10.02
N LYS A 89 10.02 4.57 -9.42
CA LYS A 89 10.37 5.81 -10.15
C LYS A 89 11.77 5.75 -10.77
N ILE A 90 12.73 5.13 -10.09
CA ILE A 90 14.10 4.97 -10.61
C ILE A 90 14.10 4.12 -11.89
N PHE A 91 13.33 3.03 -11.91
CA PHE A 91 13.28 2.12 -13.06
C PHE A 91 12.28 2.55 -14.15
N PHE A 92 11.29 3.37 -13.80
CA PHE A 92 10.22 3.85 -14.68
C PHE A 92 10.05 5.37 -14.57
N PRO A 93 10.98 6.16 -15.14
CA PRO A 93 11.02 7.61 -14.99
C PRO A 93 9.83 8.34 -15.62
N ASP A 94 9.15 7.71 -16.59
CA ASP A 94 7.95 8.25 -17.23
C ASP A 94 6.68 8.11 -16.36
N SER A 95 6.78 7.46 -15.20
CA SER A 95 5.66 7.39 -14.26
C SER A 95 5.34 8.80 -13.73
N LYS A 96 4.11 9.28 -13.98
CA LYS A 96 3.66 10.56 -13.43
C LYS A 96 3.85 10.55 -11.92
N PRO A 97 4.46 11.60 -11.32
CA PRO A 97 4.62 11.64 -9.88
C PRO A 97 3.23 11.57 -9.24
N VAL A 98 2.97 10.47 -8.53
CA VAL A 98 1.88 10.42 -7.57
C VAL A 98 2.29 11.44 -6.52
N LYS A 99 1.65 12.62 -6.53
CA LYS A 99 1.79 13.57 -5.43
C LYS A 99 1.50 12.78 -4.16
N GLU A 100 2.35 12.91 -3.14
CA GLU A 100 2.06 12.46 -1.78
C GLU A 100 0.92 13.32 -1.21
N GLU A 101 -0.25 13.24 -1.85
CA GLU A 101 -1.50 13.75 -1.33
C GLU A 101 -1.94 12.77 -0.25
N PRO A 102 -2.32 13.24 0.95
CA PRO A 102 -2.72 12.40 2.09
C PRO A 102 -3.90 11.44 1.82
N LEU A 103 -4.46 11.43 0.60
CA LEU A 103 -5.69 10.73 0.21
C LEU A 103 -5.60 10.18 -1.22
N SER A 104 -4.48 9.59 -1.62
CA SER A 104 -4.47 8.79 -2.85
C SER A 104 -5.52 7.67 -2.71
N GLN A 105 -6.60 7.72 -3.51
CA GLN A 105 -7.60 6.65 -3.59
C GLN A 105 -7.03 5.36 -4.20
N ALA A 106 -5.81 5.42 -4.73
CA ALA A 106 -5.11 4.29 -5.29
C ALA A 106 -4.86 3.23 -4.22
N ARG A 107 -5.25 1.99 -4.52
CA ARG A 107 -5.04 0.82 -3.68
C ARG A 107 -4.39 -0.27 -4.53
N LEU A 108 -3.59 -1.13 -3.89
CA LEU A 108 -3.21 -2.39 -4.53
C LEU A 108 -4.47 -3.16 -4.89
N PHE A 109 -4.59 -3.58 -6.14
CA PHE A 109 -5.82 -4.19 -6.65
C PHE A 109 -6.27 -5.42 -5.85
N PRO A 110 -5.40 -6.37 -5.46
CA PRO A 110 -5.80 -7.47 -4.57
C PRO A 110 -6.22 -7.05 -3.15
N ARG A 111 -5.95 -5.81 -2.73
CA ARG A 111 -6.28 -5.26 -1.39
C ARG A 111 -7.32 -4.13 -1.47
N SER A 112 -7.99 -3.96 -2.60
CA SER A 112 -8.95 -2.88 -2.81
C SER A 112 -10.29 -3.14 -2.11
N LEU A 113 -10.67 -4.43 -2.02
CA LEU A 113 -11.92 -4.92 -1.42
C LEU A 113 -11.80 -5.09 0.10
N GLU A 114 -12.96 -5.14 0.75
CA GLU A 114 -13.06 -5.35 2.19
C GLU A 114 -12.81 -6.80 2.59
N GLU A 115 -12.53 -6.98 3.89
CA GLU A 115 -12.22 -8.26 4.51
C GLU A 115 -13.31 -9.30 4.20
N GLY A 116 -12.90 -10.48 3.74
CA GLY A 116 -13.76 -11.61 3.39
C GLY A 116 -14.56 -11.44 2.09
N LEU A 117 -14.70 -10.23 1.55
CA LEU A 117 -15.47 -9.98 0.33
C LEU A 117 -14.65 -10.22 -0.94
N GLY A 118 -13.35 -9.93 -0.89
CA GLY A 118 -12.43 -9.99 -2.02
C GLY A 118 -11.36 -11.08 -1.90
N PHE A 119 -10.09 -10.67 -2.08
CA PHE A 119 -8.94 -11.55 -2.02
C PHE A 119 -8.42 -11.64 -0.58
N GLU A 120 -8.61 -12.79 0.06
CA GLU A 120 -7.92 -13.11 1.31
C GLU A 120 -6.68 -13.93 0.95
N TYR A 121 -5.49 -13.39 1.22
CA TYR A 121 -4.26 -14.08 0.87
C TYR A 121 -3.08 -13.76 1.79
N ALA A 122 -2.13 -14.69 1.80
CA ALA A 122 -0.80 -14.51 2.36
C ALA A 122 0.25 -15.12 1.40
N MET A 123 1.45 -14.57 1.40
CA MET A 123 2.55 -15.06 0.58
C MET A 123 3.75 -15.42 1.46
N PHE A 124 4.45 -16.48 1.06
CA PHE A 124 5.69 -16.94 1.67
C PHE A 124 6.73 -17.12 0.58
N HIS A 125 7.94 -16.65 0.82
CA HIS A 125 9.05 -16.77 -0.12
C HIS A 125 10.20 -17.57 0.49
N ASN A 126 10.74 -18.49 -0.30
CA ASN A 126 11.98 -19.16 -0.02
C ASN A 126 13.04 -18.63 -1.00
N GLN A 127 14.06 -17.97 -0.45
CA GLN A 127 15.10 -17.31 -1.22
C GLN A 127 16.03 -18.31 -1.93
N VAL A 128 16.33 -19.45 -1.28
CA VAL A 128 17.25 -20.45 -1.83
C VAL A 128 16.61 -21.17 -3.02
N GLU A 129 15.32 -21.48 -2.91
CA GLU A 129 14.55 -22.14 -3.97
C GLU A 129 14.03 -21.18 -5.05
N ASN A 130 14.19 -19.86 -4.87
CA ASN A 130 13.51 -18.83 -5.67
C ASN A 130 12.01 -19.13 -5.84
N ARG A 131 11.36 -19.53 -4.74
CA ARG A 131 9.99 -20.04 -4.74
C ARG A 131 9.11 -19.15 -3.88
N THR A 132 8.05 -18.60 -4.49
CA THR A 132 6.96 -17.93 -3.76
C THR A 132 5.71 -18.81 -3.77
N VAL A 133 5.12 -19.01 -2.60
CA VAL A 133 3.82 -19.66 -2.44
C VAL A 133 2.81 -18.61 -1.97
N CYS A 134 1.65 -18.56 -2.63
CA CYS A 134 0.51 -17.78 -2.19
C CYS A 134 -0.60 -18.72 -1.72
N ILE A 135 -1.09 -18.49 -0.51
CA ILE A 135 -2.33 -19.08 0.01
C ILE A 135 -3.43 -18.09 -0.33
N LEU A 136 -4.47 -18.55 -1.04
CA LEU A 136 -5.58 -17.73 -1.49
C LEU A 136 -6.91 -18.33 -1.04
N GLN A 137 -7.76 -17.46 -0.53
CA GLN A 137 -9.18 -17.69 -0.33
C GLN A 137 -9.96 -16.60 -1.06
N GLY A 138 -10.86 -17.00 -1.96
CA GLY A 138 -11.68 -16.07 -2.74
C GLY A 138 -13.04 -15.81 -2.10
N GLY A 139 -13.37 -14.53 -1.91
CA GLY A 139 -14.65 -14.07 -1.40
C GLY A 139 -15.76 -13.97 -2.46
N PRO A 140 -16.99 -13.61 -2.06
CA PRO A 140 -18.16 -13.55 -2.93
C PRO A 140 -18.04 -12.55 -4.08
N TYR A 141 -17.27 -11.46 -3.94
CA TYR A 141 -17.15 -10.45 -5.00
C TYR A 141 -16.18 -10.84 -6.12
N LEU A 142 -15.51 -11.99 -5.99
CA LEU A 142 -14.64 -12.53 -7.02
C LEU A 142 -15.36 -13.54 -7.93
N GLN A 143 -16.69 -13.61 -7.88
CA GLN A 143 -17.46 -14.58 -8.63
C GLN A 143 -17.38 -14.35 -10.15
N GLY A 144 -17.20 -15.44 -10.89
CA GLY A 144 -17.43 -15.49 -12.34
C GLY A 144 -18.79 -16.11 -12.63
N ILE A 145 -18.81 -17.38 -13.01
CA ILE A 145 -20.05 -18.17 -13.02
C ILE A 145 -20.49 -18.47 -11.58
N PRO A 146 -21.79 -18.69 -11.33
CA PRO A 146 -22.30 -18.94 -9.97
C PRO A 146 -21.53 -20.05 -9.24
N GLY A 147 -21.02 -19.73 -8.04
CA GLY A 147 -20.27 -20.66 -7.19
C GLY A 147 -18.76 -20.75 -7.44
N PHE A 148 -18.24 -20.15 -8.50
CA PHE A 148 -16.82 -20.24 -8.88
C PHE A 148 -16.15 -18.89 -9.03
N LEU A 149 -14.84 -18.85 -8.78
CA LEU A 149 -14.04 -17.65 -8.96
C LEU A 149 -13.92 -17.27 -10.44
N HIS A 150 -13.97 -15.97 -10.71
CA HIS A 150 -13.77 -15.39 -12.03
C HIS A 150 -12.35 -15.68 -12.52
N GLY A 151 -12.19 -16.07 -13.79
CA GLY A 151 -10.88 -16.38 -14.37
C GLY A 151 -9.90 -15.22 -14.25
N GLY A 152 -10.38 -13.98 -14.38
CA GLY A 152 -9.58 -12.77 -14.15
C GLY A 152 -9.11 -12.63 -12.69
N ALA A 153 -9.91 -12.99 -11.69
CA ALA A 153 -9.50 -12.94 -10.29
C ALA A 153 -8.42 -13.99 -9.98
N ILE A 154 -8.53 -15.18 -10.57
CA ILE A 154 -7.49 -16.21 -10.49
C ILE A 154 -6.21 -15.70 -11.17
N ALA A 155 -6.32 -15.13 -12.37
CA ALA A 155 -5.19 -14.56 -13.10
C ALA A 155 -4.51 -13.43 -12.32
N THR A 156 -5.27 -12.56 -11.64
CA THR A 156 -4.74 -11.52 -10.75
C THR A 156 -3.86 -12.09 -9.64
N MET A 157 -4.28 -13.18 -9.00
CA MET A 157 -3.49 -13.77 -7.92
C MET A 157 -2.28 -14.54 -8.44
N ILE A 158 -2.38 -15.14 -9.63
CA ILE A 158 -1.21 -15.71 -10.31
C ILE A 158 -0.20 -14.60 -10.62
N ASP A 159 -0.63 -13.53 -11.30
CA ASP A 159 0.20 -12.37 -11.65
C ASP A 159 0.87 -11.76 -10.40
N SER A 160 0.08 -11.51 -9.35
CA SER A 160 0.60 -10.97 -8.09
C SER A 160 1.66 -11.88 -7.46
N THR A 161 1.49 -13.19 -7.53
CA THR A 161 2.41 -14.16 -6.93
C THR A 161 3.70 -14.30 -7.74
N VAL A 162 3.60 -14.49 -9.05
CA VAL A 162 4.78 -14.63 -9.93
C VAL A 162 5.53 -13.30 -10.05
N GLY A 163 4.82 -12.18 -10.10
CA GLY A 163 5.38 -10.83 -10.05
C GLY A 163 6.13 -10.58 -8.76
N MET A 164 5.56 -10.95 -7.60
CA MET A 164 6.29 -10.84 -6.32
C MET A 164 7.54 -11.72 -6.29
N CYS A 165 7.46 -12.94 -6.84
CA CYS A 165 8.62 -13.82 -6.97
C CYS A 165 9.73 -13.19 -7.82
N ALA A 166 9.38 -12.61 -8.97
CA ALA A 166 10.31 -11.92 -9.84
C ALA A 166 10.91 -10.67 -9.15
N VAL A 167 10.09 -9.91 -8.40
CA VAL A 167 10.58 -8.73 -7.68
C VAL A 167 11.60 -9.09 -6.60
N LEU A 168 11.35 -10.16 -5.85
CA LEU A 168 12.26 -10.59 -4.78
C LEU A 168 13.57 -11.20 -5.29
N THR A 169 13.61 -11.64 -6.55
CA THR A 169 14.78 -12.29 -7.16
C THR A 169 15.57 -11.36 -8.07
N GLY A 170 14.91 -10.41 -8.75
CA GLY A 170 15.51 -9.56 -9.78
C GLY A 170 15.29 -8.06 -9.62
N GLY A 171 14.63 -7.59 -8.55
CA GLY A 171 14.35 -6.17 -8.34
C GLY A 171 13.10 -5.67 -9.07
N ALA A 172 13.01 -4.38 -9.41
CA ALA A 172 11.80 -3.84 -10.02
C ALA A 172 11.55 -4.41 -11.43
N VAL A 173 10.38 -4.98 -11.64
CA VAL A 173 9.98 -5.63 -12.90
C VAL A 173 8.51 -5.35 -13.22
N MET A 174 8.15 -5.53 -14.50
CA MET A 174 6.77 -5.50 -14.98
C MET A 174 6.47 -6.78 -15.78
N THR A 175 5.24 -7.27 -15.68
CA THR A 175 4.80 -8.46 -16.41
C THR A 175 4.77 -8.19 -17.92
N ALA A 176 5.62 -8.87 -18.69
CA ALA A 176 5.63 -8.78 -20.15
C ALA A 176 4.70 -9.83 -20.82
N ASN A 177 4.62 -11.03 -20.24
CA ASN A 177 3.75 -12.11 -20.70
C ASN A 177 3.17 -12.86 -19.51
N LEU A 178 1.88 -13.18 -19.57
CA LEU A 178 1.20 -14.05 -18.61
C LEU A 178 0.36 -15.06 -19.39
N ASN A 179 0.83 -16.30 -19.43
CA ASN A 179 0.16 -17.40 -20.13
C ASN A 179 -0.41 -18.39 -19.11
N ILE A 180 -1.75 -18.53 -19.08
CA ILE A 180 -2.47 -19.31 -18.07
C ILE A 180 -3.34 -20.36 -18.75
N ASN A 181 -3.20 -21.61 -18.33
CA ASN A 181 -4.07 -22.72 -18.71
C ASN A 181 -5.01 -23.08 -17.55
N PHE A 182 -6.28 -22.69 -17.65
CA PHE A 182 -7.30 -23.03 -16.64
C PHE A 182 -7.75 -24.49 -16.79
N ARG A 183 -7.36 -25.35 -15.85
CA ARG A 183 -7.62 -26.80 -15.92
C ARG A 183 -8.88 -27.24 -15.17
N ARG A 184 -9.24 -26.55 -14.10
CA ARG A 184 -10.39 -26.84 -13.23
C ARG A 184 -10.94 -25.54 -12.69
N LEU A 185 -12.24 -25.53 -12.41
CA LEU A 185 -12.90 -24.43 -11.74
C LEU A 185 -12.48 -24.41 -10.25
N ILE A 186 -12.38 -23.21 -9.68
CA ILE A 186 -12.05 -23.01 -8.26
C ILE A 186 -13.29 -22.48 -7.56
N CYS A 187 -13.77 -23.21 -6.55
CA CYS A 187 -14.93 -22.81 -5.76
C CYS A 187 -14.60 -21.56 -4.93
N LYS A 188 -15.55 -20.64 -4.81
CA LYS A 188 -15.47 -19.58 -3.80
C LYS A 188 -15.80 -20.15 -2.42
N THR A 189 -15.23 -19.57 -1.38
CA THR A 189 -15.61 -19.88 0.01
C THR A 189 -16.92 -19.18 0.36
N GLY A 190 -17.84 -19.88 1.05
CA GLY A 190 -19.15 -19.33 1.45
C GLY A 190 -20.32 -19.74 0.56
N SER A 191 -20.39 -21.03 0.21
CA SER A 191 -21.62 -21.71 -0.25
C SER A 191 -22.02 -22.72 0.81
#